data_AF-A0A1L5KUE3-F1
#
_entry.id   AF-A0A1L5KUE3-F1
#
_cell.length_a   1.000
_cell.length_b   1.000
_cell.length_c   1.000
_cell.angle_alpha   90.00
_cell.angle_beta   90.00
_cell.angle_gamma   90.00
#
_symmetry.space_group_name_H-M   'P 1'
#
loop_
_entity.id
_entity.type
_entity.pdbx_description
1 polymer ?
#
loop_
_entity_poly.entity_id
_entity_poly.type
_entity_poly.pdbx_seq_one_letter_code
_entity_poly.pdbx_strand_id
1 'polypeptide(L)'
;DTWKKTRLPGGSYTMREILVPIFRNGECIYKSPSVREIAKYCAEEKSTLWEETKRLFYPHRVYVDLSTKLYNAKKDLLDQLSTEK
;
A
#
# COMPACT_ATOMS: atom_id res chain seq x y z
N ASP A 1 -0.82 7.45 -21.14
CA ASP A 1 -2.12 7.25 -20.47
C ASP A 1 -2.19 5.80 -20.01
N THR A 2 -2.73 5.52 -18.81
CA THR A 2 -2.89 4.13 -18.35
C THR A 2 -4.22 3.57 -18.85
N TRP A 3 -4.20 2.35 -19.38
CA TRP A 3 -5.38 1.78 -20.05
C TRP A 3 -6.42 1.19 -19.08
N LYS A 4 -6.01 0.74 -17.90
CA LYS A 4 -6.89 0.16 -16.86
C LYS A 4 -7.10 1.17 -15.73
N LYS A 5 -8.34 1.54 -15.46
CA LYS A 5 -8.75 2.46 -14.40
C LYS A 5 -10.00 1.92 -13.71
N THR A 6 -10.08 2.05 -12.40
CA THR A 6 -11.27 1.67 -11.60
C THR A 6 -11.68 2.86 -10.76
N ARG A 7 -12.98 3.20 -10.77
CA ARG A 7 -13.54 4.28 -9.95
C ARG A 7 -14.29 3.68 -8.78
N LEU A 8 -13.81 3.94 -7.56
CA LEU A 8 -14.52 3.60 -6.33
C LEU A 8 -15.44 4.77 -5.95
N PRO A 9 -16.76 4.54 -5.73
CA PRO A 9 -17.66 5.58 -5.26
C PRO A 9 -17.20 6.20 -3.93
N GLY A 10 -17.39 7.51 -3.77
CA GLY A 10 -17.11 8.19 -2.50
C GLY A 10 -17.98 7.60 -1.39
N GLY A 11 -17.38 7.32 -0.24
CA GLY A 11 -18.07 6.71 0.90
C GLY A 11 -18.24 5.18 0.82
N SER A 12 -17.84 4.52 -0.27
CA SER A 12 -17.91 3.06 -0.37
C SER A 12 -16.66 2.34 0.15
N TYR A 13 -15.68 3.07 0.68
CA TYR A 13 -14.41 2.53 1.15
C TYR A 13 -13.89 3.32 2.33
N THR A 14 -13.04 2.66 3.13
CA THR A 14 -12.28 3.28 4.20
C THR A 14 -10.81 3.35 3.79
N MET A 15 -10.10 4.38 4.27
CA MET A 15 -8.67 4.57 4.03
C MET A 15 -7.92 4.45 5.35
N ARG A 16 -6.81 3.73 5.34
CA ARG A 16 -5.92 3.55 6.50
C ARG A 16 -4.50 3.88 6.10
N GLU A 17 -3.84 4.72 6.88
CA GLU A 17 -2.40 4.96 6.75
C GLU A 17 -1.65 3.71 7.25
N ILE A 18 -0.82 3.13 6.39
CA ILE A 18 -0.06 1.91 6.70
C ILE A 18 1.27 2.26 7.38
N LEU A 19 1.94 3.31 6.91
CA LEU A 19 3.22 3.74 7.45
C LEU A 19 2.98 4.65 8.65
N VAL A 20 3.26 4.14 9.84
CA VAL A 20 3.18 4.90 11.08
C VAL A 20 4.61 5.27 11.56
N PRO A 21 4.82 6.48 12.09
CA PRO A 21 6.14 6.89 12.55
C PRO A 21 6.54 6.10 13.81
N ILE A 22 7.70 5.44 13.75
CA ILE A 22 8.26 4.69 14.89
C ILE A 22 9.26 5.55 15.66
N PHE A 23 10.10 6.29 14.92
CA PHE A 23 11.09 7.19 15.47
C PHE A 23 10.85 8.62 14.97
N ARG A 24 11.08 9.60 15.83
CA ARG A 24 11.08 11.02 15.47
C ARG A 24 12.28 11.69 16.13
N ASN A 25 13.14 12.32 15.32
CA ASN A 25 14.35 13.01 15.80
C ASN A 25 15.26 12.12 16.67
N GLY A 26 15.37 10.83 16.34
CA GLY A 26 16.17 9.86 17.10
C GLY A 26 15.48 9.25 18.33
N GLU A 27 14.29 9.73 18.71
CA GLU A 27 13.51 9.19 19.83
C GLU A 27 12.50 8.15 19.34
N CYS A 28 12.41 7.00 20.03
CA CYS A 28 11.39 5.99 19.77
C CYS A 28 10.05 6.43 20.37
N ILE A 29 9.10 6.81 19.52
CA ILE A 29 7.76 7.27 19.95
C ILE A 29 6.70 6.16 19.87
N TYR A 30 7.09 4.97 19.39
CA TYR A 30 6.20 3.84 19.21
C TYR A 30 6.33 2.84 20.35
N LYS A 31 5.18 2.42 20.89
CA LYS A 31 5.11 1.35 21.87
C LYS A 31 5.03 0.01 21.15
N SER A 32 6.09 -0.78 21.25
CA SER A 32 6.08 -2.13 20.65
C SER A 32 4.99 -2.99 21.29
N PRO A 33 4.08 -3.57 20.49
CA PRO A 33 3.12 -4.54 20.99
C PRO A 33 3.84 -5.83 21.41
N SER A 34 3.17 -6.63 22.23
CA SER A 34 3.58 -7.98 22.57
C SER A 34 3.45 -8.92 21.36
N VAL A 35 4.20 -10.03 21.39
CA VAL A 35 4.14 -11.05 20.32
C VAL A 35 2.72 -11.59 20.13
N ARG A 36 1.92 -11.70 21.21
CA ARG A 36 0.52 -12.14 21.13
C ARG A 36 -0.37 -11.13 20.42
N GLU A 37 -0.19 -9.84 20.70
CA GLU A 37 -0.91 -8.76 20.01
C GLU A 37 -0.54 -8.71 18.52
N ILE A 38 0.75 -8.90 18.19
CA ILE A 38 1.21 -8.97 16.80
C ILE A 38 0.56 -10.15 16.07
N ALA A 39 0.53 -11.34 16.68
CA ALA A 39 -0.09 -12.52 16.10
C ALA A 39 -1.60 -12.33 15.87
N LYS A 40 -2.30 -11.73 16.85
CA LYS A 40 -3.72 -11.40 16.73
C LYS A 40 -3.97 -10.41 15.58
N TYR A 41 -3.19 -9.32 15.52
CA TYR A 41 -3.27 -8.33 14.45
C TYR A 41 -3.06 -8.95 13.06
N CYS A 42 -2.06 -9.82 12.91
CA CYS A 42 -1.80 -10.53 11.67
C CYS A 42 -2.99 -11.40 11.23
N ALA A 43 -3.63 -12.12 12.17
CA ALA A 43 -4.79 -12.94 11.88
C ALA A 43 -6.01 -12.09 11.46
N GLU A 44 -6.23 -10.96 12.14
CA GLU A 44 -7.29 -10.00 11.81
C GLU A 44 -7.08 -9.39 10.42
N GLU A 45 -5.89 -8.87 10.11
CA GLU A 45 -5.60 -8.29 8.79
C GLU A 45 -5.70 -9.35 7.68
N LYS A 46 -5.22 -10.57 7.92
CA LYS A 46 -5.36 -11.67 6.95
C LYS A 46 -6.83 -12.00 6.65
N SER A 47 -7.73 -11.82 7.62
CA SER A 47 -9.18 -12.00 7.42
C SER A 47 -9.77 -10.95 6.47
N THR A 48 -9.16 -9.76 6.35
CA THR A 48 -9.61 -8.69 5.45
C THR A 48 -9.25 -8.92 3.99
N LEU A 49 -8.31 -9.83 3.70
CA LEU A 49 -7.89 -10.16 2.34
C LEU A 49 -8.88 -11.10 1.65
N TRP A 50 -9.10 -10.88 0.36
CA TRP A 50 -9.94 -11.73 -0.47
C TRP A 50 -9.37 -13.15 -0.60
N GLU A 51 -10.25 -14.16 -0.61
CA GLU A 51 -9.85 -15.59 -0.65
C GLU A 51 -8.95 -15.92 -1.85
N GLU A 52 -9.19 -15.32 -3.01
CA GLU A 52 -8.44 -15.55 -4.24
C GLU A 52 -6.98 -15.13 -4.11
N THR A 53 -6.71 -14.09 -3.31
CA THR A 53 -5.36 -13.59 -3.02
C THR A 53 -4.63 -14.46 -1.99
N LYS A 54 -5.36 -15.23 -1.17
CA LYS A 54 -4.83 -16.11 -0.12
C LYS A 54 -4.49 -17.53 -0.62
N ARG A 55 -4.82 -17.86 -1.87
CA ARG A 55 -4.56 -19.20 -2.44
C ARG A 55 -3.07 -19.53 -2.43
N LEU A 56 -2.73 -20.78 -2.09
CA LEU A 56 -1.33 -21.27 -2.09
C LEU A 56 -0.76 -21.41 -3.49
N PHE A 57 -1.60 -21.84 -4.43
CA PHE A 57 -1.23 -22.03 -5.84
C PHE A 57 -1.94 -20.98 -6.68
N TYR A 58 -1.18 -20.30 -7.54
CA TYR A 58 -1.69 -19.27 -8.45
C TYR A 58 -2.53 -18.18 -7.77
N PRO A 59 -2.02 -17.51 -6.71
CA PRO A 59 -2.76 -16.46 -6.02
C PRO A 59 -3.11 -15.32 -6.98
N HIS A 60 -4.30 -14.74 -6.80
CA HIS A 60 -4.65 -13.53 -7.52
C HIS A 60 -3.77 -12.38 -7.04
N ARG A 61 -3.35 -11.52 -7.97
CA ARG A 61 -2.48 -10.37 -7.64
C ARG A 61 -3.26 -9.34 -6.83
N VAL A 62 -2.63 -8.84 -5.77
CA VAL A 62 -3.09 -7.65 -5.05
C VAL A 62 -2.65 -6.42 -5.84
N TYR A 63 -3.57 -5.50 -6.09
CA TYR A 63 -3.27 -4.27 -6.83
C TYR A 63 -2.61 -3.24 -5.89
N VAL A 64 -1.50 -2.67 -6.34
CA VAL A 64 -0.82 -1.54 -5.69
C VAL A 64 -0.75 -0.43 -6.72
N ASP A 65 -1.63 0.56 -6.56
CA ASP A 65 -1.77 1.67 -7.49
C ASP A 65 -1.07 2.93 -7.00
N LEU A 66 -0.67 3.77 -7.97
CA LEU A 66 -0.13 5.09 -7.69
C LEU A 66 -1.24 6.14 -7.78
N SER A 67 -1.20 7.12 -6.87
CA SER A 67 -1.99 8.33 -7.06
C SER A 67 -1.56 9.03 -8.35
N THR A 68 -2.49 9.75 -8.99
CA THR A 68 -2.21 10.49 -10.23
C THR A 68 -0.99 11.40 -10.10
N LYS A 69 -0.86 12.09 -8.95
CA LYS A 69 0.28 12.97 -8.67
C LYS A 69 1.61 12.22 -8.65
N LEU A 70 1.66 11.07 -7.98
CA LEU A 70 2.88 10.26 -7.89
C LEU A 70 3.24 9.58 -9.21
N TYR A 71 2.24 9.11 -9.95
CA TYR A 71 2.44 8.56 -11.29
C TYR A 71 3.04 9.59 -12.24
N ASN A 72 2.48 10.80 -12.27
CA ASN A 72 2.99 11.89 -13.11
C ASN A 72 4.42 12.25 -12.72
N ALA A 73 4.70 12.45 -11.42
CA ALA A 73 6.05 12.74 -10.95
C ALA A 73 7.07 11.68 -11.39
N LYS A 74 6.72 10.39 -11.29
CA LYS A 74 7.57 9.30 -11.80
C LYS A 74 7.80 9.40 -13.30
N LYS A 75 6.73 9.64 -14.06
CA LYS A 75 6.81 9.73 -15.52
C LYS A 75 7.69 10.90 -15.95
N ASP A 76 7.48 12.08 -15.37
CA ASP A 76 8.21 13.30 -15.71
C ASP A 76 9.71 13.11 -15.46
N LEU A 77 10.10 12.46 -14.34
CA LEU A 77 11.49 12.14 -14.05
C LEU A 77 12.12 11.18 -15.08
N LEU A 78 11.36 10.19 -15.56
CA LEU A 78 11.84 9.25 -16.58
C LEU A 78 12.00 9.95 -17.94
N ASP A 79 11.05 10.81 -18.30
CA ASP A 79 11.08 11.56 -19.55
C ASP A 79 12.28 12.54 -19.59
N GLN A 80 12.59 13.19 -18.46
CA GLN A 80 13.78 14.04 -18.31
C GLN A 80 15.07 13.25 -18.57
N LEU A 81 15.27 12.14 -17.86
CA LEU A 81 16.47 11.30 -18.01
C LEU A 81 16.60 10.67 -19.41
N SER A 82 15.47 10.44 -20.10
CA SER A 82 15.49 9.92 -21.47
C SER A 82 15.85 10.97 -22.52
N THR A 83 15.66 12.26 -22.22
CA THR A 83 15.88 13.37 -23.16
C THR A 83 17.30 13.94 -23.04
N GLU A 84 18.00 13.69 -21.93
CA GLU A 84 19.40 14.12 -21.70
C GLU A 84 20.46 13.21 -22.38
N LYS A 85 20.06 12.43 -23.39
CA LYS A 85 20.96 11.67 -24.28
C LYS A 85 20.97 12.28 -25.67
#